data_AF-A0A382MM81-F1
#
_entry.id   AF-A0A382MM81-F1
#
_cell.length_a   1.000
_cell.length_b   1.000
_cell.length_c   1.000
_cell.angle_alpha   90.00
_cell.angle_beta   90.00
_cell.angle_gamma   90.00
#
_symmetry.space_group_name_H-M   'P 1'
#
loop_
_entity.id
_entity.type
_entity.pdbx_description
1 polymer ?
#
loop_
_entity_poly.entity_id
_entity_poly.type
_entity_poly.pdbx_seq_one_letter_code
_entity_poly.pdbx_strand_id
1 'polypeptide(L)'
;MEMKKYTPCHHPSETRIKKQLLCWVLAFGLLSTNSVVLAHDRSPEKSKANEAHHGGHSTGVPGKALGETVYKHMCVFCHGADGNGGGKAMAYLYPWPRDFRKGVFKHRTTPPGSIPLDKDIFRTIQRGVPGTAMPGWESALSEAETWSVVEYIKGFSERFKNETAMPPIELGIAPPATKESIAAGEKLFREMRCQGCHGTDLKGEGPQAENLFDIWDHRLFVYDLTNPNTYKFGYESVDIYTTLTTGVEGTPMKNYGHLTEKERWEITGFLRSKIDMNRVKESGYEIDIYSTKVGDEFILDPYHELWEGIPEKVVKLLPLNARKLPISNIKIQSAL
;
A
#
# COMPACT_ATOMS: atom_id res chain seq x y z
N MET A 1 -20.58 23.09 -27.61
CA MET A 1 -19.30 22.86 -26.89
C MET A 1 -18.95 21.40 -27.10
N GLU A 2 -17.87 21.11 -27.82
CA GLU A 2 -17.66 19.80 -28.44
C GLU A 2 -17.00 18.78 -27.51
N MET A 3 -17.46 17.52 -27.58
CA MET A 3 -16.82 16.40 -26.91
C MET A 3 -15.61 15.93 -27.72
N LYS A 4 -14.38 16.18 -27.23
CA LYS A 4 -13.19 15.55 -27.79
C LYS A 4 -13.21 14.04 -27.49
N LYS A 5 -13.49 13.24 -28.52
CA LYS A 5 -13.32 11.78 -28.46
C LYS A 5 -11.84 11.44 -28.31
N TYR A 6 -11.55 10.38 -27.56
CA TYR A 6 -10.19 9.90 -27.32
C TYR A 6 -9.72 9.04 -28.50
N THR A 7 -8.70 9.50 -29.22
CA THR A 7 -8.08 8.74 -30.33
C THR A 7 -6.85 7.98 -29.83
N PRO A 8 -6.76 6.65 -30.00
CA PRO A 8 -5.56 5.91 -29.64
C PRO A 8 -4.39 6.26 -30.58
N CYS A 9 -3.18 6.36 -30.04
CA CYS A 9 -1.99 6.67 -30.83
C CYS A 9 -1.62 5.50 -31.77
N HIS A 10 -1.39 5.79 -33.05
CA HIS A 10 -0.82 4.82 -33.99
C HIS A 10 0.64 4.49 -33.62
N HIS A 11 0.96 3.20 -33.54
CA HIS A 11 2.34 2.74 -33.77
C HIS A 11 2.65 2.83 -35.28
N PRO A 12 3.79 3.42 -35.69
CA PRO A 12 4.30 3.30 -37.04
C PRO A 12 5.02 1.95 -37.21
N SER A 13 4.51 1.11 -38.11
CA SER A 13 5.12 -0.17 -38.49
C SER A 13 5.88 -0.08 -39.82
N GLU A 14 7.01 -0.79 -39.89
CA GLU A 14 7.81 -1.12 -41.09
C GLU A 14 8.43 -0.01 -41.96
N THR A 15 9.75 -0.06 -42.10
CA THR A 15 10.45 0.34 -43.34
C THR A 15 11.52 -0.67 -43.78
N ARG A 16 11.08 -1.68 -44.53
CA ARG A 16 11.66 -2.12 -45.81
C ARG A 16 13.15 -2.54 -45.86
N ILE A 17 13.33 -3.85 -46.02
CA ILE A 17 14.54 -4.58 -46.45
C ILE A 17 15.33 -3.88 -47.59
N LYS A 18 16.66 -3.88 -47.47
CA LYS A 18 17.59 -3.88 -48.63
C LYS A 18 18.62 -5.00 -48.47
N LYS A 19 18.85 -5.77 -49.55
CA LYS A 19 19.94 -6.74 -49.66
C LYS A 19 21.24 -6.02 -50.03
N GLN A 20 22.37 -6.49 -49.51
CA GLN A 20 23.65 -6.48 -50.23
C GLN A 20 24.49 -7.68 -49.77
N LEU A 21 25.15 -8.34 -50.73
CA LEU A 21 26.11 -9.41 -50.45
C LEU A 21 27.52 -8.80 -50.39
N LEU A 22 28.38 -9.37 -49.55
CA LEU A 22 29.76 -9.62 -49.96
C LEU A 22 30.31 -10.84 -49.23
N CYS A 23 30.97 -11.73 -49.97
CA CYS A 23 31.59 -12.94 -49.43
C CYS A 23 33.08 -12.69 -49.22
N TRP A 24 33.63 -13.12 -48.09
CA TRP A 24 35.04 -13.51 -47.96
C TRP A 24 35.13 -14.82 -47.17
N VAL A 25 36.20 -15.58 -47.40
CA VAL A 25 36.22 -17.05 -47.30
C VAL A 25 37.59 -17.53 -46.80
N LEU A 26 37.60 -18.64 -46.04
CA LEU A 26 38.79 -19.35 -45.50
C LEU A 26 39.58 -18.59 -44.40
N ALA A 27 40.38 -19.21 -43.52
CA ALA A 27 40.79 -20.63 -43.42
C ALA A 27 41.23 -21.03 -41.98
N PHE A 28 41.02 -22.31 -41.62
CA PHE A 28 41.73 -23.14 -40.60
C PHE A 28 41.87 -22.64 -39.13
N GLY A 29 41.96 -23.52 -38.12
CA GLY A 29 41.95 -24.99 -38.17
C GLY A 29 41.77 -25.63 -36.79
N LEU A 30 41.63 -26.97 -36.75
CA LEU A 30 41.49 -27.74 -35.51
C LEU A 30 42.85 -27.96 -34.82
N LEU A 31 42.83 -28.09 -33.49
CA LEU A 31 43.66 -29.06 -32.78
C LEU A 31 42.93 -29.54 -31.51
N SER A 32 43.12 -30.80 -31.14
CA SER A 32 42.28 -31.50 -30.16
C SER A 32 43.08 -32.50 -29.33
N THR A 33 42.91 -32.49 -28.00
CA THR A 33 43.41 -33.55 -27.11
C THR A 33 42.45 -33.86 -25.95
N ASN A 34 41.96 -35.10 -25.96
CA ASN A 34 41.54 -35.93 -24.82
C ASN A 34 42.59 -35.94 -23.68
N SER A 35 42.34 -36.36 -22.43
CA SER A 35 41.10 -36.83 -21.73
C SER A 35 41.25 -36.46 -20.22
N VAL A 36 40.86 -37.15 -19.12
CA VAL A 36 40.41 -38.52 -18.74
C VAL A 36 39.51 -38.41 -17.49
N VAL A 37 38.63 -39.39 -17.25
CA VAL A 37 37.79 -39.52 -16.03
C VAL A 37 38.25 -40.72 -15.19
N LEU A 38 38.25 -40.59 -13.86
CA LEU A 38 38.31 -41.68 -12.88
C LEU A 38 37.43 -41.35 -11.67
N ALA A 39 36.83 -42.36 -11.03
CA ALA A 39 35.81 -42.20 -9.98
C ALA A 39 35.73 -43.43 -9.04
N HIS A 40 34.99 -43.29 -7.93
CA HIS A 40 34.89 -44.19 -6.74
C HIS A 40 36.05 -43.98 -5.75
N ASP A 41 35.85 -43.99 -4.42
CA ASP A 41 35.01 -44.92 -3.62
C ASP A 41 34.01 -44.27 -2.63
N ARG A 42 33.37 -45.07 -1.76
CA ARG A 42 32.17 -44.73 -0.96
C ARG A 42 32.28 -45.02 0.55
N SER A 43 32.23 -43.97 1.38
CA SER A 43 31.62 -43.95 2.74
C SER A 43 32.21 -44.84 3.86
N PRO A 44 31.78 -44.71 5.14
CA PRO A 44 31.31 -43.52 5.87
C PRO A 44 32.03 -43.32 7.23
N GLU A 45 32.02 -42.11 7.80
CA GLU A 45 32.13 -41.95 9.27
C GLU A 45 31.37 -40.71 9.80
N LYS A 46 31.22 -40.60 11.13
CA LYS A 46 30.29 -39.69 11.82
C LYS A 46 30.99 -38.54 12.56
N SER A 47 30.30 -37.40 12.59
CA SER A 47 30.32 -36.36 13.62
C SER A 47 31.64 -35.67 13.98
N LYS A 48 31.66 -34.34 13.79
CA LYS A 48 31.73 -33.39 14.91
C LYS A 48 31.07 -32.06 14.53
N ALA A 49 30.77 -31.24 15.54
CA ALA A 49 30.08 -29.97 15.38
C ALA A 49 31.07 -28.79 15.36
N ASN A 50 30.58 -27.64 14.88
CA ASN A 50 31.22 -26.32 14.90
C ASN A 50 32.66 -26.23 14.39
N GLU A 51 32.81 -25.61 13.22
CA GLU A 51 33.60 -24.37 13.18
C GLU A 51 33.01 -23.39 12.15
N ALA A 52 33.16 -22.10 12.41
CA ALA A 52 32.68 -21.05 11.53
C ALA A 52 33.87 -20.47 10.76
N HIS A 53 33.73 -20.30 9.44
CA HIS A 53 34.25 -19.17 8.64
C HIS A 53 34.24 -19.53 7.15
N HIS A 54 33.50 -18.78 6.35
CA HIS A 54 33.98 -18.30 5.05
C HIS A 54 33.30 -16.97 4.73
N GLY A 55 34.01 -15.87 4.96
CA GLY A 55 33.53 -14.53 4.66
C GLY A 55 33.71 -14.19 3.19
N GLY A 56 32.61 -14.10 2.43
CA GLY A 56 32.60 -13.40 1.15
C GLY A 56 32.61 -11.90 1.40
N HIS A 57 33.62 -11.17 0.92
CA HIS A 57 33.73 -9.73 1.11
C HIS A 57 32.62 -8.99 0.35
N SER A 58 31.67 -8.40 1.08
CA SER A 58 30.68 -7.45 0.55
C SER A 58 30.84 -6.14 1.28
N THR A 59 31.36 -5.12 0.59
CA THR A 59 31.52 -3.75 1.12
C THR A 59 30.21 -2.96 1.04
N GLY A 60 29.14 -3.55 1.59
CA GLY A 60 27.81 -2.94 1.70
C GLY A 60 27.35 -2.89 3.16
N VAL A 61 26.73 -1.77 3.57
CA VAL A 61 26.08 -1.66 4.88
C VAL A 61 25.00 -2.74 4.99
N PRO A 62 25.01 -3.64 6.00
CA PRO A 62 24.17 -4.85 6.00
C PRO A 62 22.67 -4.58 5.79
N GLY A 63 22.12 -3.54 6.43
CA GLY A 63 20.72 -3.14 6.26
C GLY A 63 20.35 -2.72 4.83
N LYS A 64 21.27 -2.16 4.04
CA LYS A 64 20.97 -1.74 2.66
C LYS A 64 20.78 -2.95 1.74
N ALA A 65 21.61 -3.97 1.87
CA ALA A 65 21.48 -5.22 1.10
C ALA A 65 20.22 -6.01 1.50
N LEU A 66 19.88 -6.02 2.80
CA LEU A 66 18.63 -6.60 3.29
C LEU A 66 17.40 -5.85 2.76
N GLY A 67 17.40 -4.51 2.84
CA GLY A 67 16.31 -3.67 2.35
C GLY A 67 16.06 -3.79 0.85
N GLU A 68 17.14 -3.84 0.06
CA GLU A 68 17.06 -4.12 -1.37
C GLU A 68 16.48 -5.51 -1.68
N THR A 69 16.84 -6.51 -0.87
CA THR A 69 16.33 -7.89 -1.00
C THR A 69 14.84 -7.95 -0.68
N VAL A 70 14.40 -7.38 0.45
CA VAL A 70 12.99 -7.30 0.84
C VAL A 70 12.18 -6.57 -0.22
N TYR A 71 12.67 -5.42 -0.71
CA TYR A 71 11.98 -4.63 -1.74
C TYR A 71 11.79 -5.42 -3.04
N LYS A 72 12.82 -6.15 -3.50
CA LYS A 72 12.78 -6.94 -4.75
C LYS A 72 11.84 -8.15 -4.69
N HIS A 73 11.56 -8.69 -3.51
CA HIS A 73 10.63 -9.81 -3.37
C HIS A 73 9.19 -9.33 -3.06
N MET A 74 9.03 -8.34 -2.17
CA MET A 74 7.73 -7.95 -1.63
C MET A 74 7.10 -6.71 -2.28
N CYS A 75 7.91 -5.73 -2.69
CA CYS A 75 7.41 -4.39 -3.07
C CYS A 75 7.44 -4.12 -4.58
N VAL A 76 8.44 -4.65 -5.30
CA VAL A 76 8.76 -4.26 -6.68
C VAL A 76 7.64 -4.56 -7.68
N PHE A 77 6.83 -5.59 -7.43
CA PHE A 77 5.74 -5.99 -8.32
C PHE A 77 4.67 -4.89 -8.45
N CYS A 78 4.48 -4.09 -7.39
CA CYS A 78 3.61 -2.91 -7.38
C CYS A 78 4.38 -1.62 -7.62
N HIS A 79 5.49 -1.37 -6.91
CA HIS A 79 6.15 -0.07 -6.88
C HIS A 79 7.22 0.17 -7.96
N GLY A 80 7.57 -0.84 -8.76
CA GLY A 80 8.59 -0.72 -9.81
C GLY A 80 10.02 -0.76 -9.28
N ALA A 81 10.98 -1.09 -10.15
CA ALA A 81 12.39 -1.30 -9.77
C ALA A 81 13.15 0.00 -9.46
N ASP A 82 12.70 1.13 -10.00
CA ASP A 82 13.16 2.50 -9.73
C ASP A 82 12.26 3.24 -8.72
N GLY A 83 11.31 2.55 -8.07
CA GLY A 83 10.40 3.13 -7.10
C GLY A 83 9.32 4.05 -7.70
N ASN A 84 9.04 3.97 -9.00
CA ASN A 84 8.15 4.89 -9.71
C ASN A 84 6.64 4.64 -9.56
N GLY A 85 6.21 3.60 -8.84
CA GLY A 85 4.80 3.22 -8.69
C GLY A 85 4.21 2.42 -9.86
N GLY A 86 5.00 2.17 -10.92
CA GLY A 86 4.63 1.51 -12.16
C GLY A 86 5.15 0.08 -12.28
N GLY A 87 5.08 -0.72 -11.20
CA GLY A 87 5.37 -2.15 -11.25
C GLY A 87 4.38 -2.93 -12.12
N LYS A 88 4.68 -4.20 -12.41
CA LYS A 88 3.86 -5.08 -13.27
C LYS A 88 2.38 -5.18 -12.86
N ALA A 89 2.08 -5.01 -11.56
CA ALA A 89 0.70 -4.99 -11.06
C ALA A 89 -0.10 -3.74 -11.46
N MET A 90 0.56 -2.60 -11.70
CA MET A 90 -0.05 -1.26 -11.73
C MET A 90 -1.25 -1.14 -12.69
N ALA A 91 -1.24 -1.86 -13.82
CA ALA A 91 -2.35 -1.91 -14.78
C ALA A 91 -3.68 -2.44 -14.19
N TYR A 92 -3.63 -3.23 -13.11
CA TYR A 92 -4.79 -3.82 -12.42
C TYR A 92 -5.15 -3.10 -11.12
N LEU A 93 -4.29 -2.21 -10.63
CA LEU A 93 -4.46 -1.55 -9.33
C LEU A 93 -5.18 -0.22 -9.47
N TYR A 94 -6.02 0.11 -8.49
CA TYR A 94 -6.57 1.44 -8.32
C TYR A 94 -6.96 1.70 -6.86
N PRO A 95 -6.40 2.75 -6.18
CA PRO A 95 -5.46 3.74 -6.70
C PRO A 95 -4.08 3.17 -7.02
N TRP A 96 -3.32 3.86 -7.86
CA TRP A 96 -1.97 3.43 -8.26
C TRP A 96 -0.97 3.48 -7.10
N PRO A 97 0.05 2.59 -7.09
CA PRO A 97 1.11 2.58 -6.10
C PRO A 97 1.88 3.91 -6.01
N ARG A 98 2.60 4.11 -4.90
CA ARG A 98 3.38 5.35 -4.68
C ARG A 98 4.64 5.36 -5.55
N ASP A 99 4.77 6.41 -6.35
CA ASP A 99 6.06 6.92 -6.83
C ASP A 99 6.82 7.53 -5.64
N PHE A 100 7.87 6.86 -5.21
CA PHE A 100 8.72 7.29 -4.09
C PHE A 100 9.72 8.39 -4.48
N ARG A 101 10.03 8.54 -5.78
CA ARG A 101 11.16 9.37 -6.25
C ARG A 101 10.98 10.87 -5.97
N LYS A 102 9.73 11.31 -5.82
CA LYS A 102 9.37 12.68 -5.41
C LYS A 102 9.50 12.94 -3.91
N GLY A 103 9.67 11.91 -3.06
CA GLY A 103 9.70 12.05 -1.60
C GLY A 103 8.37 12.54 -0.99
N VAL A 104 7.26 12.45 -1.73
CA VAL A 104 5.93 12.93 -1.32
C VAL A 104 5.12 11.78 -0.73
N PHE A 105 4.91 11.79 0.58
CA PHE A 105 4.21 10.73 1.29
C PHE A 105 2.84 11.22 1.81
N LYS A 106 1.78 10.47 1.47
CA LYS A 106 0.39 10.83 1.82
C LYS A 106 0.06 10.67 3.31
N HIS A 107 0.87 9.93 4.05
CA HIS A 107 0.73 9.64 5.47
C HIS A 107 2.03 10.05 6.19
N ARG A 108 1.96 11.02 7.10
CA ARG A 108 3.11 11.57 7.82
C ARG A 108 2.68 12.34 9.07
N THR A 109 3.54 12.37 10.08
CA THR A 109 3.34 13.12 11.33
C THR A 109 4.07 14.47 11.33
N THR A 110 4.71 14.86 10.23
CA THR A 110 5.49 16.11 10.11
C THR A 110 4.67 17.30 9.57
N PRO A 111 5.03 18.55 9.94
CA PRO A 111 4.41 19.77 9.42
C PRO A 111 4.32 19.83 7.88
N PRO A 112 3.29 20.50 7.30
CA PRO A 112 3.12 20.67 5.85
C PRO A 112 4.41 21.01 5.08
N GLY A 113 4.75 20.19 4.08
CA GLY A 113 5.92 20.36 3.21
C GLY A 113 7.17 19.59 3.63
N SER A 114 7.33 19.24 4.90
CA SER A 114 8.42 18.36 5.36
C SER A 114 8.30 16.95 4.76
N ILE A 115 9.43 16.32 4.45
CA ILE A 115 9.49 14.86 4.29
C ILE A 115 8.91 14.13 5.53
N PRO A 116 8.42 12.88 5.38
CA PRO A 116 7.98 12.06 6.52
C PRO A 116 9.16 11.71 7.45
N LEU A 117 8.84 11.31 8.68
CA LEU A 117 9.81 10.61 9.53
C LEU A 117 9.86 9.13 9.14
N ASP A 118 10.99 8.48 9.36
CA ASP A 118 11.19 7.05 9.02
C ASP A 118 10.12 6.15 9.68
N LYS A 119 9.69 6.49 10.91
CA LYS A 119 8.58 5.84 11.63
C LYS A 119 7.22 5.94 10.92
N ASP A 120 6.99 6.94 10.07
CA ASP A 120 5.76 7.07 9.27
C ASP A 120 5.77 6.10 8.09
N ILE A 121 6.94 5.90 7.46
CA ILE A 121 7.13 4.91 6.40
C ILE A 121 7.02 3.50 7.00
N PHE A 122 7.71 3.24 8.11
CA PHE A 122 7.63 1.98 8.88
C PHE A 122 6.18 1.62 9.24
N ARG A 123 5.43 2.54 9.88
CA ARG A 123 4.01 2.35 10.24
C ARG A 123 3.15 2.02 9.02
N THR A 124 3.42 2.65 7.88
CA THR A 124 2.66 2.46 6.63
C THR A 124 2.98 1.12 5.95
N ILE A 125 4.18 0.57 6.15
CA ILE A 125 4.51 -0.79 5.69
C ILE A 125 3.88 -1.84 6.60
N GLN A 126 4.07 -1.72 7.92
CA GLN A 126 3.55 -2.69 8.90
C GLN A 126 2.01 -2.80 8.84
N ARG A 127 1.29 -1.67 8.85
CA ARG A 127 -0.19 -1.65 8.84
C ARG A 127 -0.84 -1.63 7.45
N GLY A 128 -0.06 -1.37 6.40
CA GLY A 128 -0.56 -1.18 5.04
C GLY A 128 -1.37 0.11 4.86
N VAL A 129 -2.21 0.14 3.82
CA VAL A 129 -3.10 1.29 3.55
C VAL A 129 -4.52 0.79 3.21
N PRO A 130 -5.48 0.88 4.16
CA PRO A 130 -6.87 0.46 3.94
C PRO A 130 -7.53 1.09 2.71
N GLY A 131 -8.46 0.38 2.07
CA GLY A 131 -9.08 0.84 0.82
C GLY A 131 -8.08 1.02 -0.34
N THR A 132 -7.03 0.19 -0.37
CA THR A 132 -6.05 0.06 -1.47
C THR A 132 -5.53 -1.38 -1.54
N ALA A 133 -4.70 -1.68 -2.55
CA ALA A 133 -4.00 -2.95 -2.70
C ALA A 133 -2.71 -3.09 -1.86
N MET A 134 -2.42 -2.17 -0.92
CA MET A 134 -1.23 -2.24 -0.06
C MET A 134 -1.56 -3.01 1.23
N PRO A 135 -1.13 -4.28 1.39
CA PRO A 135 -1.34 -5.06 2.61
C PRO A 135 -0.54 -4.47 3.77
N GLY A 136 -0.92 -4.88 4.99
CA GLY A 136 -0.02 -4.77 6.15
C GLY A 136 0.97 -5.93 6.12
N TRP A 137 2.24 -5.64 6.40
CA TRP A 137 3.33 -6.61 6.40
C TRP A 137 3.76 -7.05 7.82
N GLU A 138 3.06 -6.62 8.88
CA GLU A 138 3.40 -6.92 10.28
C GLU A 138 3.46 -8.42 10.64
N SER A 139 2.72 -9.27 9.93
CA SER A 139 2.79 -10.74 10.09
C SER A 139 3.91 -11.41 9.27
N ALA A 140 4.50 -10.70 8.30
CA ALA A 140 5.33 -11.28 7.24
C ALA A 140 6.75 -10.68 7.13
N LEU A 141 7.01 -9.54 7.78
CA LEU A 141 8.33 -8.89 7.85
C LEU A 141 8.66 -8.52 9.30
N SER A 142 9.85 -8.90 9.75
CA SER A 142 10.38 -8.44 11.04
C SER A 142 10.58 -6.92 11.06
N GLU A 143 10.74 -6.33 12.27
CA GLU A 143 11.10 -4.92 12.39
C GLU A 143 12.42 -4.60 11.69
N ALA A 144 13.42 -5.49 11.78
CA ALA A 144 14.73 -5.31 11.15
C ALA A 144 14.65 -5.28 9.61
N GLU A 145 13.85 -6.16 9.01
CA GLU A 145 13.55 -6.13 7.57
C GLU A 145 12.77 -4.88 7.18
N THR A 146 11.79 -4.48 8.00
CA THR A 146 10.97 -3.28 7.78
C THR A 146 11.82 -2.01 7.80
N TRP A 147 12.66 -1.81 8.83
CA TRP A 147 13.60 -0.69 8.89
C TRP A 147 14.60 -0.71 7.72
N SER A 148 15.07 -1.89 7.33
CA SER A 148 15.98 -2.04 6.19
C SER A 148 15.34 -1.60 4.87
N VAL A 149 14.07 -1.97 4.62
CA VAL A 149 13.36 -1.52 3.41
C VAL A 149 12.92 -0.05 3.48
N VAL A 150 12.72 0.54 4.67
CA VAL A 150 12.55 1.99 4.84
C VAL A 150 13.80 2.75 4.34
N GLU A 151 15.01 2.34 4.75
CA GLU A 151 16.25 2.94 4.24
C GLU A 151 16.43 2.74 2.73
N TYR A 152 16.03 1.59 2.19
CA TYR A 152 16.06 1.37 0.74
C TYR A 152 15.08 2.30 0.00
N ILE A 153 13.86 2.47 0.49
CA ILE A 153 12.83 3.35 -0.10
C ILE A 153 13.27 4.81 -0.08
N LYS A 154 13.91 5.28 1.01
CA LYS A 154 14.50 6.63 1.10
C LYS A 154 15.52 6.88 -0.02
N GLY A 155 16.25 5.85 -0.42
CA GLY A 155 17.23 5.88 -1.51
C GLY A 155 16.69 6.29 -2.89
N PHE A 156 15.37 6.20 -3.14
CA PHE A 156 14.77 6.60 -4.41
C PHE A 156 14.62 8.12 -4.61
N SER A 157 14.75 8.94 -3.56
CA SER A 157 14.53 10.39 -3.66
C SER A 157 15.69 11.22 -3.09
N GLU A 158 16.13 12.20 -3.88
CA GLU A 158 17.12 13.19 -3.44
C GLU A 158 16.64 14.04 -2.25
N ARG A 159 15.32 14.12 -1.97
CA ARG A 159 14.80 14.83 -0.79
C ARG A 159 15.39 14.26 0.50
N PHE A 160 15.44 12.93 0.65
CA PHE A 160 15.98 12.27 1.86
C PHE A 160 17.51 12.39 2.02
N LYS A 161 18.22 12.95 1.04
CA LYS A 161 19.66 13.24 1.14
C LYS A 161 19.94 14.72 1.45
N ASN A 162 19.04 15.61 1.04
CA ASN A 162 19.23 17.06 1.05
C ASN A 162 18.33 17.78 2.07
N GLU A 163 17.32 17.11 2.63
CA GLU A 163 16.38 17.65 3.62
C GLU A 163 16.41 16.80 4.90
N THR A 164 16.39 17.47 6.05
CA THR A 164 16.12 16.84 7.35
C THR A 164 14.63 16.93 7.65
N ALA A 165 14.01 15.84 8.09
CA ALA A 165 12.61 15.85 8.51
C ALA A 165 12.41 16.80 9.70
N MET A 166 11.39 17.65 9.61
CA MET A 166 10.99 18.49 10.75
C MET A 166 10.50 17.62 11.92
N PRO A 167 10.54 18.12 13.17
CA PRO A 167 9.90 17.47 14.31
C PRO A 167 8.44 17.10 14.01
N PRO A 168 7.90 16.02 14.59
CA PRO A 168 6.49 15.69 14.44
C PRO A 168 5.61 16.79 15.02
N ILE A 169 4.39 16.96 14.49
CA ILE A 169 3.43 17.90 15.06
C ILE A 169 3.08 17.52 16.49
N GLU A 170 2.88 18.54 17.34
CA GLU A 170 2.27 18.34 18.64
C GLU A 170 0.77 18.09 18.45
N LEU A 171 0.26 17.00 19.04
CA LEU A 171 -1.16 16.62 18.94
C LEU A 171 -1.98 17.21 20.08
N GLY A 172 -1.34 17.62 21.19
CA GLY A 172 -2.02 17.99 22.43
C GLY A 172 -2.78 16.81 23.05
N ILE A 173 -3.75 17.13 23.92
CA ILE A 173 -4.71 16.17 24.46
C ILE A 173 -6.03 16.37 23.71
N ALA A 174 -6.59 15.29 23.17
CA ALA A 174 -7.88 15.34 22.49
C ALA A 174 -8.99 15.78 23.48
N PRO A 175 -9.71 16.89 23.23
CA PRO A 175 -10.80 17.33 24.09
C PRO A 175 -12.02 16.40 23.93
N PRO A 176 -12.89 16.30 24.96
CA PRO A 176 -14.10 15.48 24.89
C PRO A 176 -15.06 15.98 23.79
N ALA A 177 -15.60 15.05 23.01
CA ALA A 177 -16.63 15.34 22.02
C ALA A 177 -18.00 15.50 22.72
N THR A 178 -18.40 16.75 22.96
CA THR A 178 -19.73 17.11 23.47
C THR A 178 -20.69 17.36 22.31
N LYS A 179 -21.99 17.52 22.58
CA LYS A 179 -22.98 17.83 21.53
C LYS A 179 -22.68 19.18 20.87
N GLU A 180 -22.17 20.11 21.66
CA GLU A 180 -21.82 21.48 21.28
C GLU A 180 -20.55 21.51 20.42
N SER A 181 -19.50 20.77 20.79
CA SER A 181 -18.28 20.68 19.98
C SER A 181 -18.48 19.89 18.68
N ILE A 182 -19.36 18.87 18.67
CA ILE A 182 -19.82 18.19 17.45
C ILE A 182 -20.61 19.15 16.53
N ALA A 183 -21.51 19.96 17.08
CA ALA A 183 -22.29 20.93 16.29
C ALA A 183 -21.41 22.05 15.72
N ALA A 184 -20.43 22.54 16.49
CA ALA A 184 -19.39 23.46 16.00
C ALA A 184 -18.58 22.82 14.86
N GLY A 185 -18.18 21.55 15.01
CA GLY A 185 -17.49 20.78 13.98
C GLY A 185 -18.28 20.62 12.68
N GLU A 186 -19.59 20.39 12.76
CA GLU A 186 -20.45 20.32 11.57
C GLU A 186 -20.55 21.68 10.86
N LYS A 187 -20.66 22.78 11.63
CA LYS A 187 -20.65 24.14 11.08
C LYS A 187 -19.34 24.44 10.37
N LEU A 188 -18.20 24.18 11.02
CA LEU A 188 -16.86 24.37 10.46
C LEU A 188 -16.63 23.52 9.20
N PHE A 189 -17.07 22.26 9.20
CA PHE A 189 -17.00 21.38 8.02
C PHE A 189 -17.74 21.99 6.81
N ARG A 190 -18.90 22.61 7.03
CA ARG A 190 -19.70 23.26 6.00
C ARG A 190 -19.09 24.58 5.51
N GLU A 191 -18.54 25.38 6.43
CA GLU A 191 -17.90 26.68 6.14
C GLU A 191 -16.56 26.51 5.40
N MET A 192 -15.76 25.51 5.78
CA MET A 192 -14.54 25.10 5.08
C MET A 192 -14.80 24.34 3.76
N ARG A 193 -16.07 24.21 3.36
CA ARG A 193 -16.53 23.60 2.10
C ARG A 193 -16.10 22.14 1.92
N CYS A 194 -15.85 21.40 3.00
CA CYS A 194 -15.43 20.00 2.97
C CYS A 194 -16.44 19.10 2.23
N GLN A 195 -17.74 19.43 2.32
CA GLN A 195 -18.83 18.81 1.55
C GLN A 195 -18.66 18.90 0.02
N GLY A 196 -17.86 19.85 -0.48
CA GLY A 196 -17.53 19.97 -1.90
C GLY A 196 -16.86 18.71 -2.46
N CYS A 197 -16.04 18.05 -1.64
CA CYS A 197 -15.36 16.80 -1.97
C CYS A 197 -16.01 15.59 -1.26
N HIS A 198 -16.30 15.71 0.03
CA HIS A 198 -16.76 14.60 0.87
C HIS A 198 -18.27 14.32 0.80
N GLY A 199 -19.06 15.23 0.22
CA GLY A 199 -20.53 15.19 0.32
C GLY A 199 -21.04 15.67 1.68
N THR A 200 -22.34 15.93 1.79
CA THR A 200 -23.00 16.27 3.07
C THR A 200 -23.35 15.05 3.91
N ASP A 201 -23.34 13.85 3.32
CA ASP A 201 -23.51 12.55 3.97
C ASP A 201 -22.17 11.83 4.23
N LEU A 202 -21.06 12.50 3.93
CA LEU A 202 -19.67 12.07 4.10
C LEU A 202 -19.23 10.85 3.24
N LYS A 203 -20.03 10.41 2.26
CA LYS A 203 -19.73 9.22 1.44
C LYS A 203 -18.68 9.43 0.34
N GLY A 204 -18.18 10.65 0.16
CA GLY A 204 -17.24 11.02 -0.90
C GLY A 204 -17.87 11.45 -2.22
N GLU A 205 -19.19 11.72 -2.23
CA GLU A 205 -19.98 12.07 -3.42
C GLU A 205 -20.23 13.59 -3.53
N GLY A 206 -19.27 14.41 -3.10
CA GLY A 206 -19.36 15.86 -3.23
C GLY A 206 -19.30 16.33 -4.71
N PRO A 207 -19.85 17.50 -5.06
CA PRO A 207 -19.93 17.99 -6.44
C PRO A 207 -18.57 18.22 -7.14
N GLN A 208 -17.46 18.22 -6.39
CA GLN A 208 -16.10 18.32 -6.93
C GLN A 208 -15.37 16.97 -6.99
N ALA A 209 -15.95 15.89 -6.45
CA ALA A 209 -15.30 14.57 -6.34
C ALA A 209 -14.85 13.99 -7.69
N GLU A 210 -15.58 14.27 -8.77
CA GLU A 210 -15.21 13.85 -10.13
C GLU A 210 -14.09 14.67 -10.80
N ASN A 211 -13.56 15.69 -10.12
CA ASN A 211 -12.54 16.61 -10.65
C ASN A 211 -11.32 16.72 -9.72
N LEU A 212 -11.07 15.70 -8.90
CA LEU A 212 -9.91 15.61 -8.02
C LEU A 212 -8.77 14.80 -8.66
N PHE A 213 -7.56 15.34 -8.62
CA PHE A 213 -6.33 14.72 -9.16
C PHE A 213 -5.17 14.94 -8.17
N ASP A 214 -4.18 14.02 -8.13
CA ASP A 214 -2.91 14.26 -7.43
C ASP A 214 -1.83 14.86 -8.36
N ILE A 215 -0.67 15.20 -7.80
CA ILE A 215 0.46 15.86 -8.50
C ILE A 215 1.12 15.04 -9.63
N TRP A 216 0.55 13.88 -9.98
CA TRP A 216 0.93 13.07 -11.13
C TRP A 216 -0.21 12.99 -12.17
N ASP A 217 -1.22 13.87 -12.07
CA ASP A 217 -2.48 13.86 -12.84
C ASP A 217 -3.30 12.56 -12.69
N HIS A 218 -3.03 11.76 -11.66
CA HIS A 218 -3.85 10.60 -11.35
C HIS A 218 -5.14 11.05 -10.68
N ARG A 219 -6.28 10.60 -11.20
CA ARG A 219 -7.59 10.84 -10.58
C ARG A 219 -7.62 10.33 -9.13
N LEU A 220 -8.29 11.06 -8.26
CA LEU A 220 -8.53 10.67 -6.88
C LEU A 220 -10.01 10.38 -6.65
N PHE A 221 -10.27 9.50 -5.69
CA PHE A 221 -11.61 9.26 -5.16
C PHE A 221 -11.58 9.51 -3.66
N VAL A 222 -12.56 10.26 -3.19
CA VAL A 222 -12.84 10.43 -1.76
C VAL A 222 -13.52 9.16 -1.26
N TYR A 223 -13.16 8.71 -0.07
CA TYR A 223 -13.72 7.51 0.54
C TYR A 223 -14.81 7.85 1.56
N ASP A 224 -15.66 6.86 1.85
CA ASP A 224 -16.78 6.96 2.78
C ASP A 224 -16.30 7.13 4.22
N LEU A 225 -16.32 8.38 4.73
CA LEU A 225 -15.91 8.67 6.10
C LEU A 225 -16.88 8.10 7.16
N THR A 226 -18.03 7.54 6.78
CA THR A 226 -18.86 6.77 7.71
C THR A 226 -18.34 5.34 7.92
N ASN A 227 -17.44 4.86 7.05
CA ASN A 227 -16.92 3.50 7.09
C ASN A 227 -15.46 3.44 7.58
N PRO A 228 -15.20 2.97 8.83
CA PRO A 228 -13.86 2.96 9.42
C PRO A 228 -12.84 2.16 8.59
N ASN A 229 -13.27 1.11 7.88
CA ASN A 229 -12.41 0.26 7.04
C ASN A 229 -11.84 0.97 5.81
N THR A 230 -12.31 2.18 5.48
CA THR A 230 -11.83 2.94 4.31
C THR A 230 -10.81 4.03 4.66
N TYR A 231 -10.62 4.31 5.96
CA TYR A 231 -9.68 5.31 6.45
C TYR A 231 -8.23 4.89 6.21
N LYS A 232 -7.58 5.60 5.28
CA LYS A 232 -6.24 5.25 4.77
C LYS A 232 -5.11 5.47 5.77
N PHE A 233 -5.36 6.27 6.82
CA PHE A 233 -4.36 6.76 7.76
C PHE A 233 -4.75 6.50 9.23
N GLY A 234 -5.76 5.65 9.46
CA GLY A 234 -6.42 5.48 10.75
C GLY A 234 -7.68 6.35 10.89
N TYR A 235 -8.57 5.96 11.80
CA TYR A 235 -9.89 6.58 12.01
C TYR A 235 -10.09 7.10 13.44
N GLU A 236 -9.09 6.98 14.32
CA GLU A 236 -9.19 7.54 15.65
C GLU A 236 -9.04 9.06 15.63
N SER A 237 -9.49 9.72 16.70
CA SER A 237 -9.52 11.17 16.77
C SER A 237 -8.14 11.79 16.52
N VAL A 238 -7.06 11.15 17.00
CA VAL A 238 -5.67 11.57 16.73
C VAL A 238 -5.26 11.41 15.26
N ASP A 239 -5.76 10.39 14.55
CA ASP A 239 -5.44 10.15 13.13
C ASP A 239 -6.15 11.18 12.23
N ILE A 240 -7.41 11.47 12.56
CA ILE A 240 -8.24 12.48 11.89
C ILE A 240 -7.68 13.89 12.14
N TYR A 241 -7.34 14.23 13.39
CA TYR A 241 -6.68 15.50 13.72
C TYR A 241 -5.32 15.62 13.03
N THR A 242 -4.52 14.55 13.00
CA THR A 242 -3.25 14.53 12.24
C THR A 242 -3.50 14.81 10.76
N THR A 243 -4.48 14.13 10.15
CA THR A 243 -4.83 14.33 8.72
C THR A 243 -5.27 15.76 8.41
N LEU A 244 -6.05 16.39 9.30
CA LEU A 244 -6.44 17.81 9.18
C LEU A 244 -5.26 18.77 9.38
N THR A 245 -4.28 18.41 10.22
CA THR A 245 -3.15 19.28 10.60
C THR A 245 -1.95 19.17 9.65
N THR A 246 -1.62 17.97 9.16
CA THR A 246 -0.50 17.73 8.23
C THR A 246 -0.94 17.78 6.76
N GLY A 247 -2.21 17.50 6.45
CA GLY A 247 -2.74 17.39 5.10
C GLY A 247 -2.22 16.16 4.34
N VAL A 248 -2.94 15.78 3.28
CA VAL A 248 -2.59 14.58 2.47
C VAL A 248 -1.72 15.02 1.30
N GLU A 249 -0.40 14.95 1.49
CA GLU A 249 0.58 15.56 0.57
C GLU A 249 0.46 15.05 -0.88
N GLY A 250 0.68 15.94 -1.85
CA GLY A 250 0.46 15.68 -3.26
C GLY A 250 -1.00 15.61 -3.70
N THR A 251 -2.00 15.85 -2.83
CA THR A 251 -3.43 15.82 -3.20
C THR A 251 -4.14 17.18 -3.04
N PRO A 252 -5.42 17.32 -3.43
CA PRO A 252 -6.25 18.48 -3.14
C PRO A 252 -6.62 18.61 -1.66
N MET A 253 -6.55 17.53 -0.86
CA MET A 253 -6.82 17.56 0.58
C MET A 253 -5.65 18.22 1.32
N LYS A 254 -5.72 19.55 1.44
CA LYS A 254 -4.70 20.37 2.12
C LYS A 254 -4.77 20.22 3.63
N ASN A 255 -3.81 20.84 4.32
CA ASN A 255 -3.90 21.05 5.76
C ASN A 255 -4.86 22.21 6.07
N TYR A 256 -5.35 22.20 7.31
CA TYR A 256 -6.20 23.23 7.90
C TYR A 256 -5.46 23.93 9.07
N GLY A 257 -4.16 24.20 8.86
CA GLY A 257 -3.30 24.89 9.84
C GLY A 257 -3.67 26.36 10.10
N HIS A 258 -4.55 26.93 9.27
CA HIS A 258 -5.13 28.27 9.46
C HIS A 258 -6.31 28.29 10.45
N LEU A 259 -6.85 27.12 10.83
CA LEU A 259 -7.80 26.99 11.93
C LEU A 259 -7.04 26.88 13.26
N THR A 260 -7.70 27.19 14.37
CA THR A 260 -7.19 26.86 15.71
C THR A 260 -7.20 25.36 15.95
N GLU A 261 -6.44 24.90 16.96
CA GLU A 261 -6.45 23.50 17.39
C GLU A 261 -7.85 23.06 17.83
N LYS A 262 -8.55 23.92 18.56
CA LYS A 262 -9.94 23.72 19.00
C LYS A 262 -10.86 23.45 17.81
N GLU A 263 -10.81 24.26 16.77
CA GLU A 263 -11.64 24.08 15.57
C GLU A 263 -11.31 22.80 14.80
N ARG A 264 -10.02 22.42 14.68
CA ARG A 264 -9.64 21.12 14.12
C ARG A 264 -10.11 19.95 14.98
N TRP A 265 -10.08 20.08 16.31
CA TRP A 265 -10.64 19.08 17.23
C TRP A 265 -12.17 19.00 17.17
N GLU A 266 -12.87 20.12 16.93
CA GLU A 266 -14.31 20.17 16.72
C GLU A 266 -14.72 19.44 15.42
N ILE A 267 -14.05 19.74 14.30
CA ILE A 267 -14.24 18.99 13.04
C ILE A 267 -13.91 17.50 13.24
N THR A 268 -12.86 17.18 14.00
CA THR A 268 -12.47 15.80 14.33
C THR A 268 -13.57 15.07 15.12
N GLY A 269 -14.12 15.70 16.17
CA GLY A 269 -15.21 15.15 16.98
C GLY A 269 -16.49 14.95 16.15
N PHE A 270 -16.82 15.91 15.28
CA PHE A 270 -17.89 15.75 14.30
C PHE A 270 -17.67 14.53 13.41
N LEU A 271 -16.50 14.40 12.76
CA LEU A 271 -16.22 13.25 11.87
C LEU A 271 -16.26 11.92 12.64
N ARG A 272 -15.59 11.82 13.81
CA ARG A 272 -15.59 10.62 14.66
C ARG A 272 -17.02 10.21 15.06
N SER A 273 -17.93 11.16 15.26
CA SER A 273 -19.35 10.92 15.61
C SER A 273 -20.20 10.31 14.48
N LYS A 274 -19.72 10.31 13.23
CA LYS A 274 -20.43 9.76 12.06
C LYS A 274 -19.90 8.40 11.61
N ILE A 275 -18.89 7.85 12.31
CA ILE A 275 -18.28 6.55 11.98
C ILE A 275 -19.15 5.41 12.50
N ASP A 276 -19.62 4.56 11.58
CA ASP A 276 -20.39 3.35 11.89
C ASP A 276 -19.46 2.26 12.41
N MET A 277 -19.22 2.27 13.73
CA MET A 277 -18.33 1.32 14.41
C MET A 277 -18.78 -0.15 14.27
N ASN A 278 -20.05 -0.41 13.96
CA ASN A 278 -20.55 -1.78 13.70
C ASN A 278 -19.93 -2.40 12.42
N ARG A 279 -19.29 -1.59 11.58
CA ARG A 279 -18.54 -2.05 10.40
C ARG A 279 -17.11 -2.50 10.73
N VAL A 280 -16.58 -2.21 11.93
CA VAL A 280 -15.25 -2.73 12.32
C VAL A 280 -15.37 -4.23 12.51
N LYS A 281 -14.71 -5.00 11.65
CA LYS A 281 -14.67 -6.47 11.72
C LYS A 281 -13.25 -6.96 11.95
N GLU A 282 -13.03 -7.58 13.10
CA GLU A 282 -11.83 -8.37 13.35
C GLU A 282 -11.73 -9.45 12.26
N SER A 283 -10.65 -9.40 11.47
CA SER A 283 -10.48 -10.21 10.27
C SER A 283 -9.02 -10.19 9.80
N GLY A 284 -8.44 -11.38 9.59
CA GLY A 284 -7.09 -11.55 9.05
C GLY A 284 -7.06 -11.53 7.53
N TYR A 285 -5.91 -11.17 6.95
CA TYR A 285 -5.62 -11.39 5.52
C TYR A 285 -5.23 -12.84 5.25
N GLU A 286 -4.56 -13.48 6.21
CA GLU A 286 -4.20 -14.90 6.23
C GLU A 286 -4.93 -15.51 7.43
N ILE A 287 -5.77 -16.53 7.19
CA ILE A 287 -6.47 -17.29 8.24
C ILE A 287 -6.57 -18.76 7.84
N ASP A 288 -6.49 -19.66 8.83
CA ASP A 288 -6.76 -21.09 8.61
C ASP A 288 -8.26 -21.34 8.42
N ILE A 289 -8.59 -22.03 7.32
CA ILE A 289 -9.94 -22.52 7.02
C ILE A 289 -9.97 -24.02 7.37
N TYR A 290 -10.73 -24.37 8.40
CA TYR A 290 -10.98 -25.75 8.80
C TYR A 290 -12.36 -26.18 8.32
N SER A 291 -12.47 -27.42 7.84
CA SER A 291 -13.74 -28.01 7.40
C SER A 291 -14.38 -28.82 8.54
N THR A 292 -15.64 -28.53 8.86
CA THR A 292 -16.44 -29.29 9.84
C THR A 292 -16.93 -30.59 9.23
N LYS A 293 -16.64 -31.73 9.87
CA LYS A 293 -17.16 -33.01 9.38
C LYS A 293 -18.66 -33.12 9.65
N VAL A 294 -19.43 -33.45 8.61
CA VAL A 294 -20.89 -33.70 8.69
C VAL A 294 -21.16 -35.22 8.63
N GLY A 295 -22.23 -35.68 9.29
CA GLY A 295 -22.63 -37.09 9.32
C GLY A 295 -23.73 -37.47 8.31
N ASP A 296 -24.49 -36.47 7.86
CA ASP A 296 -25.70 -36.59 7.05
C ASP A 296 -25.44 -36.32 5.56
N GLU A 297 -26.49 -36.38 4.72
CA GLU A 297 -26.38 -36.09 3.29
C GLU A 297 -25.98 -34.62 3.04
N PHE A 298 -24.94 -34.41 2.24
CA PHE A 298 -24.31 -33.09 2.09
C PHE A 298 -25.08 -32.18 1.12
N ILE A 299 -25.84 -31.23 1.69
CA ILE A 299 -26.69 -30.30 0.93
C ILE A 299 -25.90 -29.03 0.55
N LEU A 300 -25.74 -28.83 -0.77
CA LEU A 300 -24.98 -27.73 -1.37
C LEU A 300 -25.67 -26.35 -1.36
N ASP A 301 -26.90 -26.25 -0.88
CA ASP A 301 -27.60 -24.97 -0.74
C ASP A 301 -27.00 -24.19 0.45
N PRO A 302 -26.39 -23.00 0.23
CA PRO A 302 -25.78 -22.20 1.29
C PRO A 302 -26.80 -21.58 2.26
N TYR A 303 -28.10 -21.73 2.01
CA TYR A 303 -29.19 -21.30 2.90
C TYR A 303 -29.81 -22.46 3.69
N HIS A 304 -29.26 -23.68 3.59
CA HIS A 304 -29.74 -24.84 4.34
C HIS A 304 -29.35 -24.77 5.82
N GLU A 305 -30.21 -25.26 6.72
CA GLU A 305 -30.02 -25.28 8.19
C GLU A 305 -28.71 -25.99 8.63
N LEU A 306 -28.21 -26.91 7.82
CA LEU A 306 -26.90 -27.57 7.94
C LEU A 306 -25.74 -26.56 8.12
N TRP A 307 -25.84 -25.37 7.53
CA TRP A 307 -24.82 -24.33 7.66
C TRP A 307 -24.91 -23.52 8.96
N GLU A 308 -26.04 -23.53 9.68
CA GLU A 308 -26.12 -22.82 10.97
C GLU A 308 -25.21 -23.45 12.04
N GLY A 309 -24.95 -24.76 11.94
CA GLY A 309 -24.03 -25.48 12.82
C GLY A 309 -22.54 -25.38 12.45
N ILE A 310 -22.19 -24.78 11.29
CA ILE A 310 -20.81 -24.75 10.77
C ILE A 310 -20.15 -23.41 11.12
N PRO A 311 -19.01 -23.37 11.86
CA PRO A 311 -18.37 -22.13 12.26
C PRO A 311 -17.96 -21.22 11.09
N GLU A 312 -18.39 -19.97 11.13
CA GLU A 312 -17.98 -18.95 10.16
C GLU A 312 -16.51 -18.52 10.35
N LYS A 313 -15.81 -18.31 9.23
CA LYS A 313 -14.51 -17.65 9.16
C LYS A 313 -14.63 -16.39 8.29
N VAL A 314 -14.14 -15.25 8.79
CA VAL A 314 -14.21 -13.97 8.06
C VAL A 314 -12.86 -13.64 7.44
N VAL A 315 -12.70 -13.95 6.15
CA VAL A 315 -11.52 -13.56 5.37
C VAL A 315 -11.61 -12.06 5.03
N LYS A 316 -10.52 -11.32 5.21
CA LYS A 316 -10.39 -9.94 4.77
C LYS A 316 -9.87 -9.87 3.33
N LEU A 317 -10.61 -9.22 2.45
CA LEU A 317 -10.22 -9.02 1.05
C LEU A 317 -9.46 -7.71 0.86
N LEU A 318 -8.48 -7.72 -0.04
CA LEU A 318 -7.77 -6.54 -0.53
C LEU A 318 -8.31 -6.17 -1.93
N PRO A 319 -9.30 -5.27 -2.03
CA PRO A 319 -9.89 -4.90 -3.31
C PRO A 319 -8.88 -4.13 -4.17
N LEU A 320 -8.33 -4.80 -5.18
CA LEU A 320 -7.27 -4.24 -6.03
C LEU A 320 -7.71 -3.00 -6.81
N ASN A 321 -8.99 -2.94 -7.21
CA ASN A 321 -9.60 -1.83 -7.95
C ASN A 321 -11.10 -1.73 -7.61
N ALA A 322 -11.42 -1.16 -6.44
CA ALA A 322 -12.79 -0.84 -6.04
C ALA A 322 -12.91 0.61 -5.59
N ARG A 323 -14.01 1.28 -5.97
CA ARG A 323 -14.22 2.72 -5.77
C ARG A 323 -15.38 3.06 -4.85
N LYS A 324 -16.46 2.28 -4.90
CA LYS A 324 -17.64 2.37 -4.04
C LYS A 324 -17.94 0.99 -3.47
N LEU A 325 -18.42 0.94 -2.22
CA LEU A 325 -18.85 -0.27 -1.51
C LEU A 325 -17.97 -1.52 -1.77
N PRO A 326 -16.64 -1.44 -1.51
CA PRO A 326 -15.77 -2.60 -1.66
C PRO A 326 -16.25 -3.75 -0.76
N ILE A 327 -16.30 -4.97 -1.31
CA ILE A 327 -16.41 -6.18 -0.51
C ILE A 327 -15.05 -6.37 0.19
N SER A 328 -14.92 -5.80 1.39
CA SER A 328 -13.70 -5.88 2.22
C SER A 328 -13.58 -7.18 2.99
N ASN A 329 -14.66 -7.96 3.08
CA ASN A 329 -14.76 -9.17 3.87
C ASN A 329 -15.71 -10.16 3.21
N ILE A 330 -15.36 -11.45 3.25
CA ILE A 330 -16.27 -12.55 2.92
C ILE A 330 -16.38 -13.48 4.14
N LYS A 331 -17.58 -14.04 4.33
CA LYS A 331 -17.78 -15.19 5.21
C LYS A 331 -17.44 -16.45 4.41
N ILE A 332 -16.69 -17.37 5.02
CA ILE A 332 -16.46 -18.71 4.51
C ILE A 332 -16.88 -19.69 5.61
N GLN A 333 -17.67 -20.68 5.23
CA GLN A 333 -17.95 -21.88 6.00
C GLN A 333 -17.48 -23.07 5.15
N SER A 334 -17.07 -24.16 5.79
CA SER A 334 -16.49 -25.31 5.10
C SER A 334 -16.85 -26.59 5.83
N ALA A 335 -17.17 -27.64 5.08
CA ALA A 335 -17.54 -28.94 5.60
C ALA A 335 -17.01 -30.09 4.74
N LEU A 336 -16.97 -31.31 5.31
CA LEU A 336 -16.44 -32.54 4.70
C LEU A 336 -17.21 -33.80 5.15
#